data_AF-A0A7S1I1P9-F1
#
_entry.id   AF-A0A7S1I1P9-F1
#
_cell.length_a   1.000
_cell.length_b   1.000
_cell.length_c   1.000
_cell.angle_alpha   90.00
_cell.angle_beta   90.00
_cell.angle_gamma   90.00
#
_symmetry.space_group_name_H-M   'P 1'
#
loop_
_entity.id
_entity.type
_entity.pdbx_description
1 polymer ?
#
loop_
_entity_poly.entity_id
_entity_poly.type
_entity_poly.pdbx_seq_one_letter_code
_entity_poly.pdbx_strand_id
1 'polypeptide(L)'
;GALVTGLSNRQVAAYLLRRGLAGMDGVVFLDHDDRQQILLREGMRVLALSQAGVPTHRRFTFYDQVHTTGMDIRQHLTATACLTLGKDMTFRDYAQGAYRMRGLGAGQTLRLFVIPEVQRLIDSPGRAGAAP
;
A
#
# COMPACT_ATOMS: atom_id res chain seq x y z
N GLY A 1 2.17 6.46 -0.68
CA GLY A 1 2.34 5.04 -1.09
C GLY A 1 3.18 4.30 -0.07
N ALA A 2 3.72 3.12 -0.42
CA ALA A 2 4.71 2.40 0.37
C ALA A 2 6.13 2.77 -0.07
N LEU A 3 7.01 3.11 0.88
CA LEU A 3 8.43 3.40 0.63
C LEU A 3 9.21 2.09 0.49
N VAL A 4 9.10 1.44 -0.67
CA VAL A 4 9.88 0.25 -1.02
C VAL A 4 10.69 0.53 -2.28
N THR A 5 12.02 0.51 -2.17
CA THR A 5 12.94 0.81 -3.26
C THR A 5 13.73 -0.44 -3.67
N GLY A 6 14.07 -0.56 -4.95
CA GLY A 6 14.95 -1.62 -5.46
C GLY A 6 14.29 -2.99 -5.66
N LEU A 7 12.97 -3.10 -5.48
CA LEU A 7 12.20 -4.32 -5.75
C LEU A 7 11.03 -4.00 -6.68
N SER A 8 10.76 -4.89 -7.63
CA SER A 8 9.51 -4.89 -8.40
C SER A 8 8.33 -5.25 -7.48
N ASN A 9 7.12 -4.81 -7.85
CA ASN A 9 5.89 -5.13 -7.11
C ASN A 9 5.68 -6.62 -6.89
N ARG A 10 6.04 -7.46 -7.87
CA ARG A 10 6.05 -8.92 -7.73
C ARG A 10 7.04 -9.40 -6.67
N GLN A 11 8.24 -8.84 -6.63
CA GLN A 11 9.25 -9.20 -5.62
C GLN A 11 8.80 -8.77 -4.22
N VAL A 12 8.16 -7.60 -4.09
CA VAL A 12 7.57 -7.16 -2.82
C VAL A 12 6.46 -8.10 -2.39
N ALA A 13 5.52 -8.45 -3.29
CA ALA A 13 4.46 -9.41 -3.03
C ALA A 13 5.03 -10.76 -2.55
N ALA A 14 6.07 -11.27 -3.21
CA ALA A 14 6.71 -12.52 -2.83
C ALA A 14 7.40 -12.43 -1.47
N TYR A 15 8.06 -11.31 -1.18
CA TYR A 15 8.69 -11.07 0.10
C TYR A 15 7.66 -11.03 1.24
N LEU A 16 6.55 -10.29 1.05
CA LEU A 16 5.46 -10.19 2.01
C LEU A 16 4.83 -11.56 2.33
N LEU A 17 4.59 -12.39 1.32
CA LEU A 17 4.07 -13.74 1.53
C LEU A 17 5.06 -14.65 2.26
N ARG A 18 6.36 -14.56 1.93
CA ARG A 18 7.39 -15.42 2.54
C ARG A 18 7.72 -15.04 3.98
N ARG A 19 7.72 -13.75 4.30
CA ARG A 19 8.14 -13.23 5.62
C ARG A 19 6.98 -12.89 6.54
N GLY A 20 5.74 -12.85 6.04
CA GLY A 20 4.57 -12.48 6.82
C GLY A 20 3.25 -12.89 6.17
N LEU A 21 2.19 -12.15 6.51
CA LEU A 21 0.83 -12.34 5.99
C LEU A 21 0.33 -13.80 6.10
N ALA A 22 0.64 -14.51 7.19
CA ALA A 22 0.37 -15.95 7.33
C ALA A 22 -1.11 -16.34 7.09
N GLY A 23 -2.06 -15.42 7.32
CA GLY A 23 -3.49 -15.62 7.07
C GLY A 23 -3.99 -15.19 5.69
N MET A 24 -3.10 -14.82 4.77
CA MET A 24 -3.45 -14.38 3.42
C MET A 24 -3.04 -15.42 2.37
N ASP A 25 -3.95 -15.67 1.44
CA ASP A 25 -3.80 -16.63 0.34
C ASP A 25 -3.12 -15.99 -0.88
N GLY A 26 -3.04 -14.66 -0.93
CA GLY A 26 -2.28 -13.96 -1.97
C GLY A 26 -2.06 -12.48 -1.71
N VAL A 27 -1.14 -11.90 -2.48
CA VAL A 27 -0.86 -10.46 -2.51
C VAL A 27 -1.20 -9.91 -3.88
N VAL A 28 -2.13 -8.97 -3.91
CA VAL A 28 -2.52 -8.19 -5.07
C VAL A 28 -1.49 -7.08 -5.29
N PHE A 29 -1.07 -6.89 -6.53
CA PHE A 29 -0.16 -5.83 -6.94
C PHE A 29 -0.46 -5.40 -8.39
N LEU A 30 0.08 -4.25 -8.79
CA LEU A 30 0.05 -3.79 -10.18
C LEU A 30 1.35 -4.19 -10.87
N ASP A 31 1.25 -4.83 -12.04
CA ASP A 31 2.42 -5.05 -12.88
C ASP A 31 2.82 -3.77 -13.65
N HIS A 32 3.89 -3.86 -14.44
CA HIS A 32 4.40 -2.75 -15.25
C HIS A 32 3.43 -2.20 -16.32
N ASP A 33 2.38 -2.95 -16.67
CA ASP A 33 1.34 -2.55 -17.63
C ASP A 33 0.08 -2.06 -16.90
N ASP A 34 0.21 -1.70 -15.61
CA ASP A 34 -0.92 -1.36 -14.73
C ASP A 34 -1.98 -2.48 -14.62
N ARG A 35 -1.66 -3.76 -14.85
CA ARG A 35 -2.67 -4.82 -14.69
C ARG A 35 -2.75 -5.29 -13.24
N GLN A 36 -3.98 -5.56 -12.78
CA GLN A 36 -4.22 -6.14 -11.46
C GLN A 36 -3.81 -7.61 -11.46
N GLN A 37 -2.69 -7.90 -10.79
CA GLN A 37 -2.18 -9.24 -10.61
C GLN A 37 -2.35 -9.65 -9.15
N ILE A 38 -2.40 -10.95 -8.91
CA ILE A 38 -2.27 -11.51 -7.57
C ILE A 38 -1.22 -12.62 -7.61
N LEU A 39 -0.25 -12.52 -6.71
CA LEU A 39 0.66 -13.60 -6.40
C LEU A 39 -0.02 -14.49 -5.35
N LEU A 40 -0.32 -15.73 -5.73
CA LEU A 40 -0.86 -16.72 -4.82
C LEU A 40 0.24 -17.29 -3.93
N ARG A 41 -0.06 -17.48 -2.65
CA ARG A 41 0.82 -18.15 -1.69
C ARG A 41 1.09 -19.58 -2.12
N GLU A 42 0.04 -20.28 -2.54
CA GLU A 42 0.15 -21.63 -3.07
C GLU A 42 0.87 -21.60 -4.43
N GLY A 43 2.02 -22.29 -4.50
CA GLY A 43 2.81 -22.42 -5.72
C GLY A 43 3.50 -21.14 -6.20
N MET A 44 3.37 -20.01 -5.50
CA MET A 44 4.02 -18.72 -5.85
C MET A 44 3.76 -18.29 -7.31
N ARG A 45 2.55 -18.59 -7.80
CA ARG A 45 2.11 -18.28 -9.16
C ARG A 45 1.38 -16.94 -9.23
N VAL A 46 1.54 -16.25 -10.35
CA VAL A 46 0.84 -15.00 -10.63
C VAL A 46 -0.37 -15.29 -11.52
N LEU A 47 -1.52 -14.73 -11.16
CA LEU A 47 -2.74 -14.75 -11.97
C LEU A 47 -3.32 -13.34 -12.06
N ALA A 48 -4.13 -13.09 -13.09
CA ALA A 48 -4.97 -11.90 -13.11
C ALA A 48 -5.92 -11.92 -11.91
N LEU A 49 -6.12 -10.77 -11.24
CA LEU A 49 -6.95 -10.70 -10.03
C LEU A 49 -8.38 -11.20 -10.28
N SER A 50 -8.92 -10.93 -11.47
CA SER A 50 -10.25 -11.36 -11.90
C SER A 50 -10.41 -12.88 -12.00
N GLN A 51 -9.32 -13.64 -12.14
CA GLN A 51 -9.34 -15.09 -12.34
C GLN A 51 -8.99 -15.88 -11.07
N ALA A 52 -8.46 -15.22 -10.05
CA ALA A 52 -7.89 -15.90 -8.89
C ALA A 52 -8.92 -16.41 -7.87
N GLY A 53 -10.13 -15.84 -7.84
CA GLY A 53 -11.19 -16.23 -6.90
C GLY A 53 -10.89 -15.98 -5.41
N VAL A 54 -9.78 -15.30 -5.08
CA VAL A 54 -9.40 -15.06 -3.68
C VAL A 54 -10.29 -13.98 -3.07
N PRO A 55 -11.01 -14.27 -1.96
CA PRO A 55 -11.91 -13.31 -1.33
C PRO A 55 -11.12 -12.14 -0.71
N THR A 56 -11.77 -10.98 -0.59
CA THR A 56 -11.13 -9.73 -0.15
C THR A 56 -10.50 -9.81 1.24
N HIS A 57 -11.00 -10.66 2.14
CA HIS A 57 -10.47 -10.86 3.48
C HIS A 57 -9.28 -11.85 3.55
N ARG A 58 -9.00 -12.57 2.45
CA ARG A 58 -7.86 -13.51 2.33
C ARG A 58 -6.75 -12.99 1.43
N ARG A 59 -6.82 -11.73 1.00
CA ARG A 59 -5.79 -11.12 0.16
C ARG A 59 -5.30 -9.83 0.77
N PHE A 60 -4.02 -9.56 0.57
CA PHE A 60 -3.41 -8.28 0.88
C PHE A 60 -3.20 -7.50 -0.41
N THR A 61 -3.32 -6.17 -0.40
CA THR A 61 -3.04 -5.34 -1.58
C THR A 61 -1.81 -4.48 -1.32
N PHE A 62 -0.82 -4.56 -2.20
CA PHE A 62 0.35 -3.70 -2.17
C PHE A 62 0.22 -2.62 -3.25
N TYR A 63 0.34 -1.35 -2.83
CA TYR A 63 0.41 -0.18 -3.70
C TYR A 63 1.79 0.45 -3.57
N ASP A 64 2.52 0.58 -4.68
CA ASP A 64 3.73 1.40 -4.71
C ASP A 64 3.39 2.90 -4.84
N GLN A 65 4.42 3.74 -4.94
CA GLN A 65 4.26 5.19 -5.06
C GLN A 65 4.03 5.66 -6.50
N VAL A 66 4.46 4.90 -7.51
CA VAL A 66 4.48 5.34 -8.92
C VAL A 66 3.10 5.21 -9.56
N HIS A 67 2.33 4.17 -9.22
CA HIS A 67 1.03 3.89 -9.86
C HIS A 67 -0.13 4.65 -9.17
N THR A 68 -0.10 5.97 -9.30
CA THR A 68 -1.05 6.91 -8.67
C THR A 68 -2.43 6.95 -9.33
N THR A 69 -2.64 6.33 -10.50
CA THR A 69 -3.87 6.53 -11.30
C THR A 69 -4.85 5.35 -11.24
N GLY A 70 -6.13 5.66 -10.98
CA GLY A 70 -7.29 5.08 -11.69
C GLY A 70 -7.83 3.70 -11.32
N MET A 71 -7.09 2.82 -10.64
CA MET A 71 -7.58 1.43 -10.49
C MET A 71 -8.26 1.13 -9.16
N ASP A 72 -9.55 0.76 -9.25
CA ASP A 72 -10.36 0.32 -8.12
C ASP A 72 -10.06 -1.15 -7.79
N ILE A 73 -9.34 -1.39 -6.69
CA ILE A 73 -9.21 -2.73 -6.12
C ILE A 73 -10.06 -2.73 -4.85
N ARG A 74 -11.18 -3.44 -4.90
CA ARG A 74 -12.08 -3.57 -3.75
C ARG A 74 -11.34 -4.21 -2.58
N GLN A 75 -11.32 -3.48 -1.46
CA GLN A 75 -10.80 -3.93 -0.18
C GLN A 75 -11.93 -4.52 0.68
N HIS A 76 -11.58 -5.29 1.71
CA HIS A 76 -12.56 -5.78 2.68
C HIS A 76 -13.24 -4.61 3.41
N LEU A 77 -14.49 -4.78 3.84
CA LEU A 77 -15.29 -3.71 4.49
C LEU A 77 -14.64 -3.17 5.77
N THR A 78 -13.90 -4.02 6.47
CA THR A 78 -13.18 -3.66 7.71
C THR A 78 -11.66 -3.63 7.53
N ALA A 79 -11.19 -3.50 6.29
CA ALA A 79 -9.76 -3.52 6.00
C ALA A 79 -9.03 -2.36 6.71
N THR A 80 -7.83 -2.65 7.20
CA THR A 80 -6.89 -1.64 7.71
C THR A 80 -5.72 -1.53 6.75
N ALA A 81 -5.46 -0.33 6.24
CA ALA A 81 -4.29 -0.09 5.41
C ALA A 81 -3.14 0.52 6.23
N CYS A 82 -1.92 0.17 5.82
CA CYS A 82 -0.71 0.85 6.28
C CYS A 82 -0.26 1.83 5.19
N LEU A 83 -0.08 3.10 5.56
CA LEU A 83 0.40 4.15 4.67
C LEU A 83 1.71 4.70 5.25
N THR A 84 2.79 4.69 4.46
CA THR A 84 4.06 5.26 4.92
C THR A 84 4.11 6.76 4.63
N LEU A 85 4.59 7.55 5.58
CA LEU A 85 4.83 9.00 5.42
C LEU A 85 6.33 9.24 5.16
N GLY A 86 6.64 9.84 4.03
CA GLY A 86 8.01 10.23 3.64
C GLY A 86 8.22 11.74 3.71
N LYS A 87 9.48 12.19 3.82
CA LYS A 87 9.83 13.61 4.00
C LYS A 87 9.35 14.53 2.86
N ASP A 88 9.31 14.00 1.64
CA ASP A 88 8.95 14.75 0.42
C ASP A 88 7.50 14.47 -0.02
N MET A 89 6.68 13.86 0.84
CA MET A 89 5.29 13.54 0.50
C MET A 89 4.41 14.78 0.64
N THR A 90 3.65 15.12 -0.41
CA THR A 90 2.64 16.18 -0.32
C THR A 90 1.35 15.68 0.32
N PHE A 91 0.49 16.60 0.79
CA PHE A 91 -0.85 16.23 1.25
C PHE A 91 -1.66 15.51 0.15
N ARG A 92 -1.46 15.88 -1.12
CA ARG A 92 -2.10 15.22 -2.26
C ARG A 92 -1.69 13.76 -2.35
N ASP A 93 -0.41 13.44 -2.23
CA ASP A 93 0.11 12.07 -2.30
C ASP A 93 -0.41 11.21 -1.14
N TYR A 94 -0.47 11.81 0.06
CA TYR A 94 -1.07 11.20 1.24
C TYR A 94 -2.55 10.88 1.01
N ALA A 95 -3.34 11.88 0.58
CA ALA A 95 -4.76 11.73 0.34
C ALA A 95 -5.07 10.70 -0.76
N GLN A 96 -4.31 10.71 -1.86
CA GLN A 96 -4.45 9.73 -2.94
C GLN A 96 -4.19 8.30 -2.47
N GLY A 97 -3.19 8.10 -1.61
CA GLY A 97 -2.93 6.79 -0.99
C GLY A 97 -4.05 6.38 -0.04
N ALA A 98 -4.49 7.31 0.82
CA ALA A 98 -5.55 7.08 1.79
C ALA A 98 -6.87 6.67 1.09
N TYR A 99 -7.30 7.40 0.07
CA TYR A 99 -8.58 7.18 -0.62
C TYR A 99 -8.68 5.88 -1.43
N ARG A 100 -7.63 5.06 -1.49
CA ARG A 100 -7.74 3.67 -1.93
C ARG A 100 -8.62 2.84 -0.98
N MET A 101 -8.69 3.26 0.28
CA MET A 101 -9.64 2.76 1.27
C MET A 101 -10.96 3.55 1.14
N ARG A 102 -11.81 3.16 0.18
CA ARG A 102 -13.07 3.88 -0.12
C ARG A 102 -14.07 3.93 1.04
N GLY A 103 -13.95 3.04 2.01
CA GLY A 103 -14.77 3.00 3.22
C GLY A 103 -14.12 3.66 4.43
N LEU A 104 -13.18 4.60 4.25
CA LEU A 104 -12.53 5.29 5.37
C LEU A 104 -13.56 5.99 6.26
N GLY A 105 -13.48 5.74 7.56
CA GLY A 105 -14.47 6.23 8.53
C GLY A 105 -15.79 5.44 8.53
N ALA A 106 -15.95 4.48 7.61
CA ALA A 106 -17.10 3.59 7.48
C ALA A 106 -16.64 2.12 7.51
N GLY A 107 -15.90 1.76 8.56
CA GLY A 107 -15.37 0.40 8.79
C GLY A 107 -13.92 0.21 8.35
N GLN A 108 -13.45 0.91 7.31
CA GLN A 108 -12.04 0.88 6.92
C GLN A 108 -11.23 1.92 7.69
N THR A 109 -9.97 1.57 7.98
CA THR A 109 -9.07 2.42 8.75
C THR A 109 -7.68 2.50 8.13
N LEU A 110 -6.90 3.51 8.56
CA LEU A 110 -5.51 3.71 8.18
C LEU A 110 -4.62 3.70 9.41
N ARG A 111 -3.45 3.09 9.29
CA ARG A 111 -2.33 3.25 10.19
C ARG A 111 -1.20 3.94 9.45
N LEU A 112 -0.77 5.08 9.98
CA LEU A 112 0.33 5.86 9.43
C LEU A 112 1.66 5.33 9.97
N PHE A 113 2.59 5.04 9.08
CA PHE A 113 3.94 4.59 9.40
C PHE A 113 4.89 5.73 9.07
N VAL A 114 5.35 6.40 10.12
CA VAL A 114 6.27 7.53 10.00
C VAL A 114 7.69 6.99 10.13
N ILE A 115 8.53 7.25 9.13
CA ILE A 115 9.95 6.89 9.22
C ILE A 115 10.63 7.75 10.31
N PRO A 116 11.61 7.23 11.06
CA PRO A 116 12.22 7.95 12.17
C PRO A 116 12.74 9.34 11.81
N GLU A 117 13.26 9.52 10.59
CA GLU A 117 13.73 10.80 10.08
C GLU A 117 12.62 11.84 10.03
N VAL A 118 11.42 11.46 9.60
CA VAL A 118 10.25 12.36 9.56
C VAL A 118 9.71 12.58 10.96
N GLN A 119 9.71 11.56 11.81
CA GLN A 119 9.28 11.70 13.21
C GLN A 119 10.12 12.76 13.93
N ARG A 120 11.44 12.77 13.72
CA ARG A 120 12.33 13.81 14.26
C ARG A 120 11.98 15.23 13.78
N LEU A 121 11.55 15.39 12.53
CA LEU A 121 11.09 16.69 12.00
C LEU A 121 9.78 17.15 12.65
N ILE A 122 8.89 16.22 12.98
CA ILE A 122 7.64 16.51 13.69
C ILE A 122 7.93 16.91 15.14
N ASP A 123 8.81 16.17 15.81
CA ASP A 123 9.14 16.37 17.22
C ASP A 123 10.04 17.61 17.46
N SER A 124 10.79 18.02 16.43
CA SER A 124 11.61 19.24 16.44
C SER A 124 11.11 20.23 15.38
N PRO A 125 10.04 20.99 15.67
CA PRO A 125 9.58 22.08 14.80
C PRO A 125 10.58 23.26 14.86
N GLY A 126 11.78 23.04 14.33
CA GLY A 126 12.83 24.04 14.21
C GLY A 126 12.58 24.93 13.00
N ARG A 127 11.91 26.08 13.23
CA ARG A 127 11.84 27.25 12.33
C ARG A 127 11.46 26.95 10.87
N ALA A 128 10.18 26.66 10.63
CA ALA A 128 9.60 26.90 9.32
C ALA A 128 9.12 28.37 9.23
N GLY A 129 9.85 29.20 8.47
CA GLY A 129 9.34 30.42 7.86
C GLY A 129 9.44 31.72 8.69
N ALA A 130 10.62 32.34 8.75
CA ALA A 130 10.66 33.80 8.69
C ALA A 130 10.58 34.17 7.20
N ALA A 131 9.44 34.69 6.76
CA ALA A 131 9.30 35.27 5.43
C ALA A 131 10.16 36.55 5.32
N PRO A 132 10.75 36.85 4.16
CA PRO A 132 11.48 38.11 3.93
C PRO A 132 10.55 39.33 3.95
#